data_AF-A0A7C2F3N5-F1
#
_entry.id   AF-A0A7C2F3N5-F1
#
_cell.length_a   1.000
_cell.length_b   1.000
_cell.length_c   1.000
_cell.angle_alpha   90.00
_cell.angle_beta   90.00
_cell.angle_gamma   90.00
#
_symmetry.space_group_name_H-M   'P 1'
#
loop_
_entity.id
_entity.type
_entity.pdbx_description
1 polymer ?
#
loop_
_entity_poly.entity_id
_entity_poly.type
_entity_poly.pdbx_seq_one_letter_code
_entity_poly.pdbx_strand_id
1 'polypeptide(L)'
;MAKGLDVLANCAKCKTVVCGSGRADKAPANCPTRLRPEVIAQATETCLSPEFLGFAREASRQEAAGYARLAHAPTVPSPIKSRVEEIMEFSQRMGYQRLGLAFCVGVKDEAETLVSVLENRGFQVVSVCCKCGMVAKENLGLTQEEHIRPESTFEAMCH
;
A
#
# COMPACT_ATOMS: atom_id res chain seq x y z
N MET A 1 27.84 25.27 -13.03
CA MET A 1 27.75 24.14 -12.08
C MET A 1 26.81 23.12 -12.70
N ALA A 2 27.32 21.96 -13.08
CA ALA A 2 26.53 20.93 -13.74
C ALA A 2 25.38 20.49 -12.81
N LYS A 3 24.14 20.65 -13.27
CA LYS A 3 22.97 20.02 -12.65
C LYS A 3 23.23 18.51 -12.69
N GLY A 4 23.69 17.95 -11.57
CA GLY A 4 23.88 16.51 -11.43
C GLY A 4 22.57 15.82 -11.81
N LEU A 5 22.66 14.79 -12.64
CA LEU A 5 21.52 13.92 -12.95
C LEU A 5 20.82 13.57 -11.63
N ASP A 6 19.54 13.90 -11.50
CA ASP A 6 18.76 13.54 -10.31
C ASP A 6 18.62 12.01 -10.32
N VAL A 7 19.44 11.33 -9.51
CA VAL A 7 19.49 9.87 -9.50
C VAL A 7 18.21 9.35 -8.88
N LEU A 8 17.34 8.76 -9.71
CA LEU A 8 16.07 8.19 -9.26
C LEU A 8 16.30 6.91 -8.46
N ALA A 9 15.73 6.85 -7.26
CA ALA A 9 15.69 5.62 -6.47
C ALA A 9 14.86 4.55 -7.21
N ASN A 10 15.36 3.32 -7.27
CA ASN A 10 14.66 2.20 -7.91
C ASN A 10 14.99 0.86 -7.24
N CYS A 11 14.39 0.61 -6.08
CA CYS A 11 14.57 -0.63 -5.33
C CYS A 11 14.14 -1.88 -6.12
N ALA A 12 13.11 -1.76 -6.97
CA ALA A 12 12.61 -2.87 -7.79
C ALA A 12 13.65 -3.40 -8.80
N LYS A 13 14.64 -2.57 -9.17
CA LYS A 13 15.75 -2.95 -10.06
C LYS A 13 17.08 -3.17 -9.31
N CYS A 14 17.06 -3.19 -7.97
CA CYS A 14 18.26 -3.37 -7.16
C CYS A 14 18.80 -4.80 -7.28
N LYS A 15 20.06 -4.94 -7.72
CA LYS A 15 20.75 -6.24 -7.81
C LYS A 15 21.63 -6.55 -6.59
N THR A 16 21.90 -5.56 -5.73
CA THR A 16 22.87 -5.69 -4.63
C THR A 16 22.22 -6.12 -3.31
N VAL A 17 20.96 -5.74 -3.07
CA VAL A 17 20.13 -6.13 -1.91
C VAL A 17 20.88 -6.11 -0.56
N VAL A 18 21.26 -4.91 -0.10
CA VAL A 18 22.01 -4.74 1.17
C VAL A 18 21.13 -4.62 2.42
N CYS A 19 19.81 -4.57 2.27
CA CYS A 19 18.88 -4.18 3.34
C CYS A 19 18.94 -5.10 4.57
N GLY A 20 19.22 -6.40 4.36
CA GLY A 20 19.36 -7.37 5.45
C GLY A 20 20.79 -7.60 5.94
N SER A 21 21.80 -6.89 5.38
CA SER A 21 23.22 -7.19 5.66
C SER A 21 23.88 -6.22 6.63
N GLY A 22 23.26 -5.08 6.94
CA GLY A 22 23.90 -3.99 7.67
C GLY A 22 25.04 -3.29 6.90
N ARG A 23 25.24 -3.61 5.62
CA ARG A 23 26.32 -3.08 4.77
C ARG A 23 25.84 -1.95 3.86
N ALA A 24 25.39 -0.85 4.46
CA ALA A 24 24.97 0.34 3.71
C ALA A 24 26.11 0.92 2.86
N ASP A 25 27.38 0.69 3.24
CA ASP A 25 28.57 1.05 2.46
C ASP A 25 28.61 0.36 1.08
N LYS A 26 27.97 -0.81 0.94
CA LYS A 26 27.86 -1.55 -0.31
C LYS A 26 26.62 -1.20 -1.12
N ALA A 27 25.77 -0.29 -0.63
CA ALA A 27 24.55 0.08 -1.33
C ALA A 27 24.85 0.73 -2.70
N PRO A 28 24.09 0.43 -3.76
CA PRO A 28 24.29 1.04 -5.08
C PRO A 28 24.06 2.56 -5.04
N ALA A 29 24.58 3.27 -6.03
CA ALA A 29 24.49 4.74 -6.08
C ALA A 29 23.04 5.26 -6.08
N ASN A 30 22.08 4.47 -6.57
CA ASN A 30 20.66 4.79 -6.59
C ASN A 30 19.86 4.25 -5.38
N CYS A 31 20.54 3.80 -4.32
CA CYS A 31 19.88 3.30 -3.12
C CYS A 31 19.27 4.45 -2.31
N PRO A 32 17.98 4.40 -1.91
CA PRO A 32 17.37 5.44 -1.10
C PRO A 32 18.06 5.61 0.26
N THR A 33 18.63 4.54 0.84
CA THR A 33 19.44 4.62 2.07
C THR A 33 20.64 5.57 1.96
N ARG A 34 21.21 5.72 0.77
CA ARG A 34 22.30 6.67 0.50
C ARG A 34 21.80 8.04 0.05
N LEU A 35 20.76 8.04 -0.78
CA LEU A 35 20.27 9.24 -1.46
C LEU A 35 19.37 10.12 -0.59
N ARG A 36 18.71 9.55 0.42
CA ARG A 36 17.70 10.23 1.25
C ARG A 36 17.83 9.85 2.75
N PRO A 37 19.02 9.98 3.36
CA PRO A 37 19.20 9.66 4.77
C PRO A 37 18.30 10.49 5.70
N GLU A 38 18.03 11.75 5.35
CA GLU A 38 17.15 12.65 6.09
C GLU A 38 15.69 12.18 6.11
N VAL A 39 15.17 11.72 4.97
CA VAL A 39 13.79 11.19 4.88
C VAL A 39 13.67 9.91 5.70
N ILE A 40 14.68 9.05 5.67
CA ILE A 40 14.69 7.80 6.45
C ILE A 40 14.76 8.11 7.94
N ALA A 41 15.57 9.08 8.36
CA ALA A 41 15.64 9.52 9.75
C ALA A 41 14.28 10.05 10.23
N GLN A 42 13.62 10.92 9.45
CA GLN A 42 12.31 11.47 9.79
C GLN A 42 11.22 10.38 9.85
N ALA A 43 11.21 9.44 8.91
CA ALA A 43 10.28 8.32 8.92
C ALA A 43 10.52 7.41 10.15
N THR A 44 11.79 7.17 10.49
CA THR A 44 12.18 6.36 11.64
C THR A 44 11.75 7.03 12.95
N GLU A 45 11.99 8.33 13.08
CA GLU A 45 11.52 9.12 14.23
C GLU A 45 10.00 9.06 14.38
N THR A 46 9.26 9.18 13.27
CA THR A 46 7.80 9.04 13.27
C THR A 46 7.38 7.65 13.76
N CYS A 47 7.98 6.57 13.24
CA CYS A 47 7.68 5.20 13.67
C CYS A 47 8.02 4.94 15.14
N LEU A 48 9.02 5.62 15.68
CA LEU A 48 9.45 5.50 17.08
C LEU A 48 8.71 6.45 18.03
N SER A 49 7.86 7.34 17.51
CA SER A 49 7.07 8.26 18.33
C SER A 49 6.04 7.48 19.17
N PRO A 50 5.64 7.99 20.35
CA PRO A 50 4.63 7.34 21.17
C PRO A 50 3.32 7.03 20.45
N GLU A 51 2.94 7.87 19.47
CA GLU A 51 1.74 7.72 18.66
C GLU A 51 1.80 6.49 17.74
N PHE A 52 2.93 6.26 17.07
CA PHE A 52 3.05 5.20 16.06
C PHE A 52 3.85 3.97 16.52
N LEU A 53 4.50 4.02 17.68
CA LEU A 53 5.33 2.91 18.16
C LEU A 53 4.55 1.59 18.28
N GLY A 54 3.29 1.65 18.71
CA GLY A 54 2.40 0.47 18.75
C GLY A 54 2.14 -0.09 17.35
N PHE A 55 1.77 0.78 16.41
CA PHE A 55 1.53 0.42 15.01
C PHE A 55 2.77 -0.20 14.37
N ALA A 56 3.93 0.43 14.52
CA ALA A 56 5.19 -0.05 13.95
C ALA A 56 5.59 -1.43 14.50
N ARG A 57 5.40 -1.67 15.81
CA ARG A 57 5.65 -2.97 16.45
C ARG A 57 4.74 -4.06 15.92
N GLU A 58 3.44 -3.81 15.84
CA GLU A 58 2.50 -4.81 15.31
C GLU A 58 2.70 -5.04 13.82
N ALA A 59 3.14 -4.05 13.04
CA ALA A 59 3.45 -4.22 11.64
C ALA A 59 4.64 -5.17 11.45
N SER A 60 5.72 -4.98 12.21
CA SER A 60 6.88 -5.90 12.20
C SER A 60 6.53 -7.30 12.71
N ARG A 61 5.64 -7.43 13.70
CA ARG A 61 5.15 -8.74 14.17
C ARG A 61 4.28 -9.43 13.12
N GLN A 62 3.45 -8.67 12.40
CA GLN A 62 2.61 -9.19 11.34
C GLN A 62 3.45 -9.67 10.15
N GLU A 63 4.48 -8.92 9.76
CA GLU A 63 5.46 -9.36 8.75
C GLU A 63 6.01 -10.73 9.14
N ALA A 64 6.58 -10.87 10.33
CA ALA A 64 7.15 -12.14 10.78
C ALA A 64 6.13 -13.30 10.76
N ALA A 65 4.87 -13.03 11.14
CA ALA A 65 3.79 -14.01 11.12
C ALA A 65 3.30 -14.39 9.70
N GLY A 66 3.72 -13.66 8.68
CA GLY A 66 3.41 -13.91 7.27
C GLY A 66 4.37 -14.87 6.57
N TYR A 67 5.45 -15.31 7.24
CA TYR A 67 6.46 -16.19 6.65
C TYR A 67 6.59 -17.51 7.41
N ALA A 68 6.78 -18.61 6.67
CA ALA A 68 7.19 -19.89 7.21
C ALA A 68 8.02 -20.70 6.21
N ARG A 69 8.74 -21.70 6.69
CA ARG A 69 9.40 -22.69 5.81
C ARG A 69 8.36 -23.69 5.32
N LEU A 70 8.23 -23.82 4.01
CA LEU A 70 7.29 -24.74 3.39
C LEU A 70 7.98 -26.08 3.11
N ALA A 71 7.21 -27.17 3.10
CA ALA A 71 7.75 -28.51 2.85
C ALA A 71 8.50 -28.61 1.51
N HIS A 72 8.04 -27.90 0.47
CA HIS A 72 8.68 -27.84 -0.84
C HIS A 72 9.81 -26.79 -0.95
N ALA A 73 10.02 -25.98 0.08
CA ALA A 73 11.07 -24.96 0.16
C ALA A 73 11.61 -24.81 1.60
N PRO A 74 12.24 -25.86 2.16
CA PRO A 74 12.53 -25.90 3.60
C PRO A 74 13.70 -25.00 4.03
N THR A 75 14.53 -24.54 3.09
CA THR A 75 15.75 -23.76 3.39
C THR A 75 15.52 -22.26 3.47
N VAL A 76 14.41 -21.75 2.92
CA VAL A 76 14.10 -20.32 2.87
C VAL A 76 12.68 -20.06 3.37
N PRO A 77 12.46 -19.10 4.29
CA PRO A 77 11.10 -18.67 4.63
C PRO A 77 10.38 -18.15 3.39
N SER A 78 9.14 -18.60 3.19
CA SER A 78 8.27 -18.20 2.10
C SER A 78 7.05 -17.47 2.66
N PRO A 79 6.49 -16.48 1.94
CA PRO A 79 5.19 -15.91 2.29
C PRO A 79 4.12 -17.00 2.30
N ILE A 80 3.28 -17.02 3.34
CA ILE A 80 2.21 -18.03 3.51
C ILE A 80 0.81 -17.42 3.60
N LYS A 81 0.71 -16.08 3.50
CA LYS A 81 -0.55 -15.34 3.63
C LYS A 81 -0.72 -14.42 2.44
N SER A 82 -1.97 -14.27 2.02
CA SER A 82 -2.38 -13.19 1.13
C SER A 82 -2.34 -11.84 1.87
N ARG A 83 -2.26 -10.75 1.11
CA ARG A 83 -2.34 -9.40 1.70
C ARG A 83 -3.67 -9.14 2.40
N VAL A 84 -4.76 -9.78 1.95
CA VAL A 84 -6.08 -9.67 2.61
C VAL A 84 -6.04 -10.32 3.99
N GLU A 85 -5.44 -11.50 4.13
CA GLU A 85 -5.25 -12.16 5.43
C GLU A 85 -4.36 -11.34 6.36
N GLU A 86 -3.25 -10.79 5.84
CA GLU A 86 -2.37 -9.91 6.63
C GLU A 86 -3.11 -8.66 7.15
N ILE A 87 -3.95 -8.03 6.34
CA ILE A 87 -4.75 -6.87 6.75
C ILE A 87 -5.73 -7.25 7.86
N MET A 88 -6.41 -8.38 7.73
CA MET A 88 -7.36 -8.86 8.76
C MET A 88 -6.64 -9.16 10.08
N GLU A 89 -5.52 -9.90 10.04
CA GLU A 89 -4.75 -10.22 11.24
C GLU A 89 -4.14 -8.98 11.90
N PHE A 90 -3.57 -8.06 11.10
CA PHE A 90 -3.05 -6.80 11.61
C PHE A 90 -4.15 -5.96 12.26
N SER A 91 -5.32 -5.86 11.63
CA SER A 91 -6.46 -5.13 12.17
C SER A 91 -6.91 -5.71 13.51
N GLN A 92 -6.88 -7.04 13.66
CA GLN A 92 -7.17 -7.71 14.95
C GLN A 92 -6.12 -7.41 16.01
N ARG A 93 -4.82 -7.44 15.68
CA ARG A 93 -3.73 -7.07 16.61
C ARG A 93 -3.87 -5.64 17.12
N MET A 94 -4.31 -4.74 16.24
CA MET A 94 -4.54 -3.33 16.55
C MET A 94 -5.88 -3.07 17.24
N GLY A 95 -6.75 -4.06 17.38
CA GLY A 95 -8.09 -3.89 17.95
C GLY A 95 -9.05 -3.08 17.07
N TYR A 96 -8.77 -2.97 15.77
CA TYR A 96 -9.63 -2.28 14.83
C TYR A 96 -10.88 -3.10 14.53
N GLN A 97 -12.05 -2.49 14.76
CA GLN A 97 -13.35 -3.15 14.54
C GLN A 97 -14.03 -2.67 13.26
N ARG A 98 -13.69 -1.47 12.79
CA ARG A 98 -14.28 -0.84 11.61
C ARG A 98 -13.22 -0.60 10.56
N LEU A 99 -13.45 -1.08 9.33
CA LEU A 99 -12.56 -0.92 8.20
C LEU A 99 -13.24 -0.10 7.10
N GLY A 100 -12.49 0.85 6.53
CA GLY A 100 -12.92 1.63 5.37
C GLY A 100 -12.46 1.00 4.07
N LEU A 101 -13.32 0.96 3.05
CA LEU A 101 -12.99 0.49 1.70
C LEU A 101 -13.35 1.54 0.65
N ALA A 102 -12.34 2.23 0.12
CA ALA A 102 -12.47 3.05 -1.08
C ALA A 102 -12.15 2.20 -2.32
N PHE A 103 -13.01 2.22 -3.34
CA PHE A 103 -12.84 1.37 -4.52
C PHE A 103 -13.28 2.04 -5.82
N CYS A 104 -12.73 1.59 -6.94
CA CYS A 104 -13.18 2.03 -8.26
C CYS A 104 -14.47 1.31 -8.66
N VAL A 105 -15.42 2.02 -9.28
CA VAL A 105 -16.67 1.42 -9.77
C VAL A 105 -16.44 0.26 -10.77
N GLY A 106 -15.30 0.26 -11.48
CA GLY A 106 -14.91 -0.81 -12.40
C GLY A 106 -14.48 -2.12 -11.73
N VAL A 107 -14.27 -2.13 -10.41
CA VAL A 107 -13.92 -3.33 -9.61
C VAL A 107 -14.94 -3.56 -8.49
N LYS A 108 -16.21 -3.26 -8.79
CA LYS A 108 -17.30 -3.35 -7.80
C LYS A 108 -17.47 -4.78 -7.29
N ASP A 109 -17.38 -5.78 -8.15
CA ASP A 109 -17.63 -7.18 -7.79
C ASP A 109 -16.50 -7.73 -6.89
N GLU A 110 -15.26 -7.32 -7.14
CA GLU A 110 -14.12 -7.61 -6.24
C GLU A 110 -14.29 -6.89 -4.89
N ALA A 111 -14.77 -5.64 -4.90
CA ALA A 111 -15.06 -4.91 -3.68
C ALA A 111 -16.15 -5.61 -2.85
N GLU A 112 -17.25 -6.03 -3.47
CA GLU A 112 -18.32 -6.79 -2.81
C GLU A 112 -17.82 -8.11 -2.20
N THR A 113 -16.98 -8.84 -2.95
CA THR A 113 -16.34 -10.05 -2.47
C THR A 113 -15.45 -9.76 -1.24
N LEU A 114 -14.64 -8.70 -1.30
CA LEU A 114 -13.78 -8.30 -0.19
C LEU A 114 -14.60 -7.89 1.04
N VAL A 115 -15.66 -7.09 0.87
CA VAL A 115 -16.56 -6.72 1.98
C VAL A 115 -17.10 -7.99 2.66
N SER A 116 -17.60 -8.95 1.87
CA SER A 116 -18.12 -10.22 2.40
C SER A 116 -17.07 -10.99 3.21
N VAL A 117 -15.83 -11.07 2.72
CA VAL A 117 -14.71 -11.73 3.43
C VAL A 117 -14.41 -11.04 4.77
N LEU A 118 -14.37 -9.71 4.79
CA LEU A 118 -14.07 -8.92 5.99
C LEU A 118 -15.20 -9.01 7.02
N GLU A 119 -16.46 -8.90 6.60
CA GLU A 119 -17.62 -9.02 7.47
C GLU A 119 -17.74 -10.42 8.09
N ASN A 120 -17.49 -11.47 7.29
CA ASN A 120 -17.42 -12.84 7.79
C ASN A 120 -16.30 -13.05 8.82
N ARG A 121 -15.27 -12.20 8.81
CA ARG A 121 -14.20 -12.19 9.82
C ARG A 121 -14.54 -11.34 11.06
N GLY A 122 -15.71 -10.70 11.08
CA GLY A 122 -16.24 -9.94 12.21
C GLY A 122 -15.97 -8.43 12.16
N PHE A 123 -15.50 -7.90 11.04
CA PHE A 123 -15.31 -6.45 10.89
C PHE A 123 -16.62 -5.76 10.49
N GLN A 124 -16.82 -4.53 10.96
CA GLN A 124 -17.78 -3.60 10.37
C GLN A 124 -17.12 -2.93 9.17
N VAL A 125 -17.69 -3.06 7.98
CA VAL A 125 -17.12 -2.46 6.77
C VAL A 125 -17.95 -1.26 6.34
N VAL A 126 -17.27 -0.14 6.06
CA VAL A 126 -17.87 1.03 5.42
C VAL A 126 -17.18 1.23 4.09
N SER A 127 -17.93 1.28 2.99
CA SER A 127 -17.35 1.38 1.65
C SER A 127 -17.84 2.61 0.88
N VAL A 128 -16.99 3.11 -0.02
CA VAL A 128 -17.29 4.25 -0.91
C VAL A 128 -16.69 4.00 -2.29
N CYS A 129 -17.50 4.21 -3.34
CA CYS A 129 -17.02 4.10 -4.71
C CYS A 129 -16.43 5.42 -5.22
N CYS A 130 -15.52 5.35 -6.19
CA CYS A 130 -14.82 6.52 -6.75
C CYS A 130 -15.74 7.55 -7.44
N LYS A 131 -16.99 7.19 -7.75
CA LYS A 131 -18.00 8.06 -8.38
C LYS A 131 -19.06 8.57 -7.38
N CYS A 132 -18.87 8.33 -6.08
CA CYS A 132 -19.77 8.79 -5.03
C CYS A 132 -20.00 10.30 -5.15
N GLY A 133 -21.26 10.74 -5.07
CA GLY A 133 -21.63 12.15 -5.24
C GLY A 133 -21.96 12.58 -6.67
N MET A 134 -21.68 11.76 -7.68
CA MET A 134 -22.08 12.01 -9.09
C MET A 134 -21.65 13.38 -9.61
N VAL A 135 -20.45 13.84 -9.25
CA VAL A 135 -19.92 15.13 -9.70
C VAL A 135 -19.51 15.02 -11.17
N ALA A 136 -20.07 15.85 -12.04
CA ALA A 136 -19.81 15.82 -13.49
C ALA A 136 -18.34 16.14 -13.81
N LYS A 137 -17.75 15.45 -14.81
CA LYS A 137 -16.38 15.71 -15.28
C LYS A 137 -16.18 17.13 -15.79
N GLU A 138 -17.23 17.74 -16.33
CA GLU A 138 -17.25 19.11 -16.84
C GLU A 138 -16.95 20.13 -15.75
N ASN A 139 -17.19 19.81 -14.48
CA ASN A 139 -16.79 20.66 -13.35
C ASN A 139 -15.27 20.78 -13.21
N LEU A 140 -14.50 19.85 -13.79
CA LEU A 140 -13.04 19.90 -13.90
C LEU A 140 -12.56 20.65 -15.16
N GLY A 141 -13.48 21.11 -16.00
CA GLY A 141 -13.17 21.70 -17.31
C GLY A 141 -12.87 20.68 -18.41
N LEU A 142 -13.21 19.39 -18.18
CA LEU A 142 -13.05 18.35 -19.18
C LEU A 142 -14.17 18.39 -20.21
N THR A 143 -13.84 18.00 -21.43
CA THR A 143 -14.79 17.90 -22.54
C THR A 143 -15.39 16.49 -22.63
N GLN A 144 -16.51 16.38 -23.36
CA GLN A 144 -17.18 15.10 -23.58
C GLN A 144 -16.28 14.08 -24.33
N GLU A 145 -15.32 14.54 -25.15
CA GLU A 145 -14.34 13.67 -25.82
C GLU A 145 -13.38 12.98 -24.83
N GLU A 146 -13.23 13.54 -23.62
CA GLU A 146 -12.42 12.98 -22.52
C GLU A 146 -13.24 12.11 -21.57
N HIS A 147 -14.50 11.82 -21.91
CA HIS A 147 -15.30 10.81 -21.25
C HIS A 147 -14.84 9.41 -21.64
N ILE A 148 -15.03 8.45 -20.74
CA ILE A 148 -14.87 7.03 -21.06
C ILE A 148 -15.91 6.64 -22.12
N ARG A 149 -17.11 7.25 -22.06
CA ARG A 149 -18.19 7.10 -23.03
C ARG A 149 -18.57 8.46 -23.61
N PRO A 150 -17.90 8.93 -24.68
CA PRO A 150 -18.20 10.22 -25.31
C PRO A 150 -19.63 10.37 -25.80
N GLU A 151 -20.32 9.27 -26.10
CA GLU A 151 -21.74 9.27 -26.50
C GLU A 151 -22.72 9.50 -25.33
N SER A 152 -22.24 9.40 -24.08
CA SER A 152 -23.07 9.59 -22.89
C SER A 152 -23.33 11.07 -22.65
N THR A 153 -24.56 11.41 -22.24
CA THR A 153 -24.93 12.78 -21.82
C THR A 153 -24.38 13.16 -20.45
N PHE A 154 -23.79 12.20 -19.73
CA PHE A 154 -23.24 12.42 -18.39
C PHE A 154 -22.14 11.40 -18.07
N GLU A 155 -21.07 11.86 -17.44
CA GLU A 155 -20.08 11.01 -16.79
C GLU A 155 -19.56 11.67 -15.51
N ALA A 156 -19.65 10.94 -14.38
CA ALA A 156 -19.10 11.43 -13.13
C ALA A 156 -17.55 11.39 -13.14
N MET A 157 -16.89 12.34 -12.47
CA MET A 157 -15.44 12.34 -12.25
C MET A 157 -15.01 11.27 -11.25
N CYS A 158 -13.73 10.89 -11.25
CA CYS A 158 -13.16 10.09 -10.18
C CYS A 158 -12.73 10.99 -9.02
N HIS A 159 -13.01 10.55 -7.80
CA HIS A 159 -12.42 11.08 -6.56
C HIS A 159 -11.15 10.34 -6.16
#